data_AF-A0A7S0FKB7-F1
#
_entry.id   AF-A0A7S0FKB7-F1
#
_cell.length_a   1.000
_cell.length_b   1.000
_cell.length_c   1.000
_cell.angle_alpha   90.00
_cell.angle_beta   90.00
_cell.angle_gamma   90.00
#
_symmetry.space_group_name_H-M   'P 1'
#
loop_
_entity.id
_entity.type
_entity.pdbx_description
1 polymer ?
#
loop_
_entity_poly.entity_id
_entity_poly.type
_entity_poly.pdbx_seq_one_letter_code
_entity_poly.pdbx_strand_id
1 'polypeptide(L)'
;QLACLQHVVAENTIVNMPTGTGKTLVAVLTIDHFRSTGKAIFLVPTRPLVNQQAEYVRKNCTKPIAVTELQGAKMDHLSAGEWQDLVNANDVLVGTAEVFR
;
A
#
# COMPACT_ATOMS: atom_id res chain seq x y z
N GLN A 1 4.69 17.50 4.97
CA GLN A 1 3.90 16.26 4.88
C GLN A 1 2.44 16.57 4.60
N LEU A 2 1.74 17.37 5.43
CA LEU A 2 0.33 17.74 5.19
C LEU A 2 0.11 18.49 3.86
N ALA A 3 0.97 19.45 3.52
CA ALA A 3 0.89 20.13 2.21
C ALA A 3 1.03 19.14 1.03
N CYS A 4 1.90 18.14 1.16
CA CYS A 4 2.06 17.10 0.15
C CYS A 4 0.79 16.23 0.04
N LEU A 5 0.19 15.86 1.17
CA LEU A 5 -1.08 15.14 1.20
C LEU A 5 -2.20 15.93 0.50
N GLN A 6 -2.29 17.24 0.71
CA GLN A 6 -3.29 18.09 0.05
C GLN A 6 -3.19 18.01 -1.48
N HIS A 7 -1.99 18.02 -2.03
CA HIS A 7 -1.79 17.84 -3.48
C HIS A 7 -2.18 16.43 -3.94
N VAL A 8 -1.74 15.39 -3.23
CA VAL A 8 -2.06 13.99 -3.57
C VAL A 8 -3.57 13.71 -3.52
N VAL A 9 -4.31 14.37 -2.62
CA VAL A 9 -5.77 14.22 -2.52
C VAL A 9 -6.49 14.95 -3.65
N ALA A 10 -5.95 16.07 -4.14
CA ALA A 10 -6.55 16.84 -5.22
C ALA A 10 -6.36 16.20 -6.59
N GLU A 11 -5.17 15.64 -6.85
CA GLU A 11 -4.83 15.04 -8.15
C GLU A 11 -3.67 14.03 -8.05
N ASN A 12 -3.55 13.18 -9.07
CA ASN A 12 -2.46 12.20 -9.17
C ASN A 12 -1.10 12.91 -9.15
N THR A 13 -0.29 12.60 -8.13
CA THR A 13 0.92 13.37 -7.83
C THR A 13 2.14 12.46 -7.67
N ILE A 14 3.25 12.80 -8.33
CA ILE A 14 4.57 12.21 -8.05
C ILE A 14 5.23 13.00 -6.91
N VAL A 15 5.38 12.37 -5.75
CA VAL A 15 5.98 12.99 -4.57
C VAL A 15 7.50 12.82 -4.58
N ASN A 16 8.23 13.88 -4.92
CA ASN A 16 9.69 13.93 -4.83
C ASN A 16 10.14 14.62 -3.53
N MET A 17 10.66 13.86 -2.57
CA MET A 17 11.22 14.40 -1.32
C MET A 17 12.53 13.68 -0.96
N PRO A 18 13.47 14.31 -0.22
CA PRO A 18 14.68 13.64 0.28
C PRO A 18 14.37 12.49 1.25
N THR A 19 15.30 11.55 1.45
CA THR A 19 15.17 10.52 2.49
C THR A 19 15.07 11.14 3.89
N GLY A 20 14.39 10.46 4.82
CA GLY A 20 14.18 10.97 6.19
C GLY A 20 13.11 12.05 6.36
N THR A 21 12.53 12.57 5.28
CA THR A 21 11.48 13.63 5.35
C THR A 21 10.05 13.11 5.50
N GLY A 22 9.88 11.79 5.61
CA GLY A 22 8.59 11.13 5.84
C GLY A 22 7.74 10.89 4.59
N LYS A 23 8.37 10.54 3.46
CA LYS A 23 7.66 10.07 2.25
C LYS A 23 6.70 8.91 2.55
N THR A 24 7.14 7.92 3.32
CA THR A 24 6.32 6.78 3.71
C THR A 24 5.12 7.22 4.55
N LEU A 25 5.30 8.20 5.44
CA LEU A 25 4.19 8.75 6.21
C LEU A 25 3.17 9.43 5.29
N VAL A 26 3.61 10.19 4.27
CA VAL A 26 2.68 10.74 3.26
C VAL A 26 1.91 9.61 2.58
N ALA A 27 2.56 8.52 2.17
CA ALA A 27 1.88 7.38 1.56
C ALA A 27 0.82 6.74 2.49
N VAL A 28 1.14 6.54 3.78
CA VAL A 28 0.17 6.01 4.75
C VAL A 28 -0.99 6.96 5.00
N LEU A 29 -0.74 8.26 5.10
CA LEU A 29 -1.80 9.26 5.24
C LEU A 29 -2.71 9.29 4.02
N THR A 30 -2.15 9.12 2.82
CA THR A 30 -2.92 8.97 1.58
C THR A 30 -3.80 7.71 1.62
N ILE A 31 -3.23 6.57 2.02
CA ILE A 31 -4.00 5.32 2.19
C ILE A 31 -5.14 5.52 3.19
N ASP A 32 -4.86 6.11 4.35
CA ASP A 32 -5.86 6.33 5.38
C ASP A 32 -6.94 7.33 4.97
N HIS A 33 -6.61 8.28 4.08
CA HIS A 33 -7.59 9.20 3.49
C HIS A 33 -8.54 8.49 2.51
N PHE A 34 -8.01 7.62 1.64
CA PHE A 34 -8.77 6.98 0.56
C PHE A 34 -9.37 5.61 0.91
N ARG A 35 -9.10 5.07 2.11
CA ARG A 35 -9.58 3.76 2.56
C ARG A 35 -11.09 3.51 2.44
N SER A 36 -11.92 4.56 2.45
CA SER A 36 -13.38 4.44 2.36
C SER A 36 -13.90 4.49 0.93
N THR A 37 -13.07 4.92 -0.03
CA THR A 37 -13.44 5.12 -1.43
C THR A 37 -12.76 4.16 -2.38
N GLY A 38 -11.75 3.42 -1.91
CA GLY A 38 -11.05 2.44 -2.73
C GLY A 38 -10.08 1.56 -1.96
N LYS A 39 -9.28 0.82 -2.73
CA LYS A 39 -8.22 -0.06 -2.24
C LYS A 39 -6.87 0.50 -2.68
N ALA A 40 -5.82 0.21 -1.92
CA ALA A 40 -4.47 0.66 -2.23
C ALA A 40 -3.53 -0.50 -2.56
N ILE A 41 -2.64 -0.29 -3.53
CA ILE A 41 -1.49 -1.16 -3.78
C ILE A 41 -0.24 -0.40 -3.35
N PHE A 42 0.52 -0.98 -2.41
CA PHE A 42 1.78 -0.44 -1.95
C PHE A 42 2.93 -1.29 -2.52
N LEU A 43 3.55 -0.77 -3.58
CA LEU A 43 4.68 -1.43 -4.22
C LEU A 43 5.99 -1.14 -3.49
N VAL A 44 6.76 -2.19 -3.21
CA VAL A 44 8.09 -2.11 -2.59
C VAL A 44 9.16 -2.76 -3.47
N PRO A 45 10.42 -2.33 -3.40
CA PRO A 45 11.45 -2.81 -4.32
C PRO A 45 11.94 -4.23 -4.00
N THR A 46 11.79 -4.71 -2.77
CA THR A 46 12.33 -6.01 -2.34
C THR A 46 11.38 -6.75 -1.40
N ARG A 47 11.47 -8.09 -1.38
CA ARG A 47 10.64 -8.95 -0.52
C ARG A 47 10.78 -8.64 0.99
N PRO A 48 11.98 -8.38 1.56
CA PRO A 48 12.09 -8.03 2.98
C PRO A 48 11.32 -6.76 3.37
N LEU A 49 11.12 -5.82 2.43
CA LEU A 49 10.38 -4.59 2.68
C LEU A 49 8.87 -4.79 2.69
N VAL A 50 8.35 -5.91 2.16
CA VAL A 50 6.91 -6.18 2.11
C VAL A 50 6.33 -6.21 3.53
N ASN A 51 6.90 -7.07 4.39
CA ASN A 51 6.48 -7.16 5.79
C ASN A 51 6.68 -5.84 6.54
N GLN A 52 7.82 -5.17 6.33
CA GLN A 52 8.13 -3.91 7.02
C GLN A 52 7.12 -2.81 6.69
N GLN A 53 6.78 -2.64 5.40
CA GLN A 53 5.83 -1.61 4.99
C GLN A 53 4.39 -1.99 5.36
N ALA A 54 4.02 -3.27 5.30
CA ALA A 54 2.72 -3.73 5.74
C ALA A 54 2.49 -3.47 7.24
N GLU A 55 3.47 -3.78 8.08
CA GLU A 55 3.43 -3.44 9.50
C GLU A 55 3.38 -1.92 9.73
N TYR A 56 4.15 -1.15 8.96
CA TYR A 56 4.13 0.31 9.04
C TYR A 56 2.75 0.89 8.71
N VAL A 57 2.08 0.39 7.67
CA VAL A 57 0.69 0.78 7.33
C VAL A 57 -0.25 0.46 8.49
N ARG A 58 -0.23 -0.79 8.98
CA ARG A 58 -1.12 -1.22 10.09
C ARG A 58 -0.96 -0.35 11.35
N LYS A 59 0.26 0.09 11.65
CA LYS A 59 0.58 0.90 12.84
C LYS A 59 0.22 2.38 12.72
N ASN A 60 0.21 2.94 11.51
CA ASN A 60 0.13 4.39 11.32
C ASN A 60 -1.21 4.87 10.71
N CYS A 61 -2.11 3.97 10.31
CA CYS A 61 -3.50 4.33 9.98
C CYS A 61 -4.30 4.66 11.24
N THR A 62 -5.24 5.61 11.15
CA THR A 62 -6.03 6.07 12.31
C THR A 62 -7.01 5.03 12.85
N LYS A 63 -7.43 4.08 12.02
CA LYS A 63 -8.28 2.94 12.40
C LYS A 63 -7.70 1.64 11.83
N PRO A 64 -8.00 0.47 12.43
CA PRO A 64 -7.61 -0.81 11.88
C PRO A 64 -7.96 -0.92 10.39
N ILE A 65 -7.04 -1.50 9.62
CA ILE A 65 -7.11 -1.61 8.16
C ILE A 65 -6.63 -3.02 7.78
N ALA A 66 -7.32 -3.66 6.83
CA ALA A 66 -6.97 -4.99 6.36
C ALA A 66 -5.81 -4.87 5.35
N VAL A 67 -4.63 -5.33 5.74
CA VAL A 67 -3.42 -5.29 4.92
C VAL A 67 -2.98 -6.72 4.63
N THR A 68 -2.65 -7.01 3.38
CA THR A 68 -2.10 -8.31 2.96
C THR A 68 -0.75 -8.15 2.28
N GLU A 69 0.19 -9.02 2.66
CA GLU A 69 1.51 -9.14 2.07
C GLU A 69 1.48 -10.11 0.87
N LEU A 70 1.72 -9.57 -0.31
CA LEU A 70 1.84 -10.33 -1.53
C LEU A 70 3.28 -10.79 -1.73
N GLN A 71 3.62 -11.93 -1.13
CA GLN A 71 4.95 -12.52 -1.23
C GLN A 71 4.91 -14.04 -1.13
N GLY A 72 5.91 -14.69 -1.73
CA GLY A 72 6.10 -16.14 -1.69
C GLY A 72 5.43 -16.89 -2.85
N ALA A 73 5.75 -18.18 -2.95
CA ALA A 73 5.36 -19.05 -4.07
C ALA A 73 3.84 -19.20 -4.26
N LYS A 74 3.04 -18.87 -3.22
CA LYS A 74 1.58 -18.89 -3.31
C LYS A 74 1.06 -17.86 -4.33
N MET A 75 1.76 -16.74 -4.51
CA MET A 75 1.35 -15.72 -5.47
C MET A 75 1.47 -16.18 -6.92
N ASP A 76 2.37 -17.12 -7.21
CA ASP A 76 2.67 -17.60 -8.57
C ASP A 76 1.55 -18.49 -9.16
N HIS A 77 0.60 -18.94 -8.34
CA HIS A 77 -0.43 -19.90 -8.72
C HIS A 77 -1.87 -19.46 -8.37
N LEU A 78 -2.07 -18.18 -8.07
CA LEU A 78 -3.41 -17.66 -7.77
C LEU A 78 -4.29 -17.68 -9.01
N SER A 79 -5.45 -18.31 -8.89
CA SER A 79 -6.52 -18.18 -9.88
C SER A 79 -7.12 -16.78 -9.85
N ALA A 80 -7.81 -16.40 -10.93
CA ALA A 80 -8.50 -15.11 -11.01
C ALA A 80 -9.56 -14.94 -9.91
N GLY A 81 -10.23 -16.03 -9.50
CA GLY A 81 -11.20 -16.01 -8.41
C GLY A 81 -10.54 -15.74 -7.06
N GLU A 82 -9.45 -16.45 -6.74
CA GLU A 82 -8.72 -16.24 -5.49
C GLU A 82 -8.09 -14.84 -5.42
N TRP A 83 -7.62 -14.30 -6.56
CA TRP A 83 -7.15 -12.92 -6.63
C TRP A 83 -8.27 -11.92 -6.30
N GLN A 84 -9.46 -12.12 -6.87
CA GLN A 84 -10.60 -11.25 -6.62
C GLN A 84 -11.04 -11.30 -5.15
N ASP A 85 -11.06 -12.49 -4.55
CA ASP A 85 -11.39 -12.67 -3.14
C ASP A 85 -10.34 -11.99 -2.24
N LEU A 86 -9.05 -12.13 -2.58
CA LEU A 86 -7.95 -11.47 -1.87
C LEU A 86 -8.08 -9.95 -1.92
N VAL A 87 -8.33 -9.39 -3.12
CA VAL A 87 -8.55 -7.94 -3.29
C VAL A 87 -9.77 -7.51 -2.50
N ASN A 88 -10.88 -8.24 -2.57
CA ASN A 88 -12.12 -7.89 -1.88
C ASN A 88 -11.98 -7.88 -0.36
N ALA A 89 -11.26 -8.85 0.20
CA ALA A 89 -11.06 -9.01 1.64
C ALA A 89 -10.06 -8.01 2.26
N ASN A 90 -9.29 -7.27 1.46
CA ASN A 90 -8.24 -6.38 1.95
C ASN A 90 -8.41 -4.93 1.46
N ASP A 91 -7.98 -3.99 2.29
CA ASP A 91 -7.94 -2.56 1.97
C ASP A 91 -6.61 -2.18 1.29
N VAL A 92 -5.52 -2.83 1.68
CA VAL A 92 -4.16 -2.56 1.18
C VAL A 92 -3.45 -3.85 0.81
N LEU A 93 -2.91 -3.90 -0.40
CA LEU A 93 -2.07 -4.98 -0.89
C LEU A 93 -0.62 -4.49 -0.97
N VAL A 94 0.30 -5.09 -0.22
CA VAL A 94 1.71 -4.70 -0.19
C VAL A 94 2.53 -5.77 -0.88
N GLY A 95 3.30 -5.42 -1.91
CA GLY A 95 4.02 -6.41 -2.70
C GLY A 95 5.15 -5.83 -3.54
N THR A 96 5.96 -6.70 -4.14
CA THR A 96 6.91 -6.27 -5.17
C THR A 96 6.19 -6.08 -6.50
N ALA A 97 6.74 -5.25 -7.38
CA ALA A 97 6.18 -5.05 -8.72
C ALA A 97 6.13 -6.35 -9.56
N GLU A 98 6.95 -7.34 -9.23
CA GLU A 98 6.97 -8.67 -9.88
C GLU A 98 5.64 -9.41 -9.73
N VAL A 99 4.94 -9.24 -8.61
CA VAL A 99 3.67 -9.94 -8.34
C VAL A 99 2.52 -9.45 -9.23
N PHE A 100 2.65 -8.25 -9.81
CA PHE A 100 1.60 -7.61 -10.61
C PHE A 100 1.86 -7.66 -12.11
N ARG A 101 2.84 -8.45 -12.57
CA ARG A 101 3.10 -8.67 -14.00
C ARG A 101 2.24 -9.79 -14.56
#